data_AF-A0AAW2VCP3-F1
#
_entry.id   AF-A0AAW2VCP3-F1
#
_cell.length_a   1.000
_cell.length_b   1.000
_cell.length_c   1.000
_cell.angle_alpha   90.00
_cell.angle_beta   90.00
_cell.angle_gamma   90.00
#
_symmetry.space_group_name_H-M   'P 1'
#
loop_
_entity.id
_entity.type
_entity.pdbx_description
1 polymer ?
#
loop_
_entity_poly.entity_id
_entity_poly.type
_entity_poly.pdbx_seq_one_letter_code
_entity_poly.pdbx_strand_id
1 'polypeptide(L)'
;MDKLCAQFGFKQHNSSMYNTAVNGLAEAFNKTLCNLLKKVVSKSKRDWHEKIGEALRAYRTTHRTATQATPYSLVYGVEVVLPLENQIQSLRIAIQEGLTVEDNAHLRLEELEAFDEKRLEAQ
;
A
#
# COMPACT_ATOMS: atom_id res chain seq x y z
N MET A 1 -15.83 15.95 -22.71
CA MET A 1 -15.68 14.70 -21.94
C MET A 1 -16.21 13.52 -22.71
N ASP A 2 -17.38 13.61 -23.35
CA ASP A 2 -17.99 12.50 -24.10
C ASP A 2 -17.11 11.93 -25.22
N LYS A 3 -16.37 12.78 -25.95
CA LYS A 3 -15.39 12.33 -26.95
C LYS A 3 -14.25 11.49 -26.34
N LEU A 4 -13.78 11.86 -25.15
CA LEU A 4 -12.75 11.12 -24.41
C LEU A 4 -13.32 9.80 -23.85
N CYS A 5 -14.53 9.84 -23.30
CA CYS A 5 -15.23 8.66 -22.79
C CYS A 5 -15.46 7.63 -23.89
N ALA A 6 -15.89 8.08 -25.08
CA ALA A 6 -16.08 7.23 -26.25
C ALA A 6 -14.75 6.67 -26.78
N GLN A 7 -13.69 7.47 -26.79
CA GLN A 7 -12.37 7.05 -27.25
C GLN A 7 -11.77 5.91 -26.39
N PHE A 8 -11.94 5.98 -25.07
CA PHE A 8 -11.38 4.99 -24.13
C PHE A 8 -12.41 3.97 -23.62
N GLY A 9 -13.66 4.04 -24.10
CA GLY A 9 -14.72 3.08 -23.77
C GLY A 9 -15.22 3.10 -22.33
N PHE A 10 -14.99 4.17 -21.56
CA PHE A 10 -15.46 4.25 -20.17
C PHE A 10 -16.79 5.00 -20.05
N LYS A 11 -17.66 4.51 -19.15
CA LYS A 11 -18.94 5.15 -18.84
C LYS A 11 -18.75 6.17 -17.71
N GLN A 12 -19.10 7.43 -17.97
CA GLN A 12 -19.07 8.47 -16.95
C GLN A 12 -20.35 8.42 -16.11
N HIS A 13 -20.20 8.42 -14.79
CA HIS A 13 -21.28 8.54 -13.82
C HIS A 13 -21.10 9.83 -13.03
N ASN A 14 -22.14 10.66 -12.96
CA ASN A 14 -22.11 11.92 -12.22
C ASN A 14 -23.01 11.82 -10.99
N SER A 15 -22.52 12.28 -9.85
CA SER A 15 -23.37 12.52 -8.68
C SER A 15 -24.28 13.73 -8.94
N SER A 16 -25.48 13.71 -8.38
CA SER A 16 -26.32 14.90 -8.35
C SER A 16 -25.68 15.99 -7.48
N MET A 17 -26.00 17.26 -7.76
CA MET A 17 -25.59 18.37 -6.91
C MET A 17 -26.02 18.12 -5.46
N TYR A 18 -25.19 18.51 -4.49
CA TYR A 18 -25.42 18.37 -3.05
C TYR A 18 -25.63 16.93 -2.52
N ASN A 19 -25.33 15.90 -3.32
CA ASN A 19 -25.40 14.50 -2.89
C ASN A 19 -24.00 13.89 -2.73
N THR A 20 -23.31 14.30 -1.67
CA THR A 20 -21.95 13.85 -1.33
C THR A 20 -21.89 12.37 -0.96
N ALA A 21 -22.99 11.80 -0.45
CA ALA A 21 -23.06 10.40 -0.05
C ALA A 21 -22.78 9.42 -1.22
N VAL A 22 -23.18 9.78 -2.44
CA VAL A 22 -22.95 8.95 -3.65
C VAL A 22 -21.46 8.81 -3.98
N ASN A 23 -20.63 9.78 -3.57
CA ASN A 23 -19.18 9.76 -3.76
C ASN A 23 -18.40 9.51 -2.44
N GLY A 24 -19.07 8.95 -1.43
CA GLY A 24 -18.55 8.86 -0.07
C GLY A 24 -17.21 8.13 0.07
N LEU A 25 -16.96 7.09 -0.75
CA LEU A 25 -15.67 6.38 -0.74
C LEU A 25 -14.52 7.26 -1.22
N ALA A 26 -14.72 8.01 -2.31
CA ALA A 26 -13.71 8.94 -2.80
C ALA A 26 -13.48 10.09 -1.81
N GLU A 27 -14.55 10.59 -1.18
CA GLU A 27 -14.45 11.60 -0.13
C GLU A 27 -13.67 11.11 1.09
N ALA A 28 -13.94 9.90 1.57
CA ALA A 28 -13.23 9.28 2.69
C ALA A 28 -11.74 9.08 2.37
N PHE A 29 -11.43 8.63 1.15
CA PHE A 29 -10.05 8.51 0.67
C PHE A 29 -9.37 9.88 0.62
N ASN A 30 -9.99 10.89 0.00
CA ASN A 30 -9.46 12.24 -0.11
C ASN A 30 -9.19 12.86 1.26
N LYS A 31 -10.08 12.64 2.24
CA LYS A 31 -9.87 13.07 3.62
C LYS A 31 -8.61 12.46 4.24
N THR A 32 -8.38 11.17 4.01
CA THR A 32 -7.20 10.46 4.51
C THR A 32 -5.92 10.96 3.83
N LEU A 33 -5.95 11.13 2.51
CA LEU A 33 -4.82 11.66 1.75
C LEU A 33 -4.45 13.08 2.19
N CYS A 34 -5.43 13.97 2.36
CA CYS A 34 -5.23 15.31 2.89
C CYS A 34 -4.61 15.30 4.29
N ASN A 35 -5.06 14.40 5.18
CA ASN A 35 -4.49 14.28 6.52
C ASN A 35 -3.04 13.78 6.50
N LEU A 36 -2.68 12.92 5.56
CA LEU A 36 -1.32 12.44 5.39
C LEU A 36 -0.41 13.51 4.81
N LEU A 37 -0.86 14.22 3.78
CA LEU A 37 -0.15 15.36 3.20
C LEU A 37 0.11 16.45 4.25
N LYS A 38 -0.86 16.77 5.10
CA LYS A 38 -0.67 17.73 6.21
C LYS A 38 0.49 17.37 7.14
N LYS A 39 0.85 16.09 7.26
CA LYS A 39 1.96 15.62 8.11
C LYS A 39 3.31 15.66 7.40
N VAL A 40 3.32 15.44 6.07
CA VAL A 40 4.55 15.29 5.28
C VAL A 40 5.00 16.63 4.68
N VAL A 41 4.05 17.52 4.39
CA VAL A 41 4.32 18.79 3.72
C VAL A 41 4.88 19.82 4.70
N SER A 42 5.86 20.60 4.26
CA SER A 42 6.50 21.66 5.04
C SER A 42 5.51 22.75 5.47
N LYS A 43 5.93 23.62 6.42
CA LYS A 43 5.11 24.77 6.88
C LYS A 43 4.61 25.65 5.73
N SER A 44 5.33 25.69 4.60
CA SER A 44 4.99 26.52 3.44
C SER A 44 3.83 25.97 2.59
N LYS A 45 3.46 24.69 2.75
CA LYS A 45 2.43 23.99 1.97
C LYS A 45 2.62 23.95 0.45
N ARG A 46 3.76 24.44 -0.07
CA ARG A 46 4.02 24.55 -1.52
C ARG A 46 4.59 23.26 -2.11
N ASP A 47 5.23 22.45 -1.28
CA ASP A 47 5.89 21.17 -1.63
C ASP A 47 4.93 19.97 -1.70
N TRP A 48 3.61 20.18 -1.62
CA TRP A 48 2.63 19.08 -1.60
C TRP A 48 2.71 18.17 -2.83
N HIS A 49 3.02 18.75 -4.00
CA HIS A 49 3.10 18.04 -5.27
C HIS A 49 4.35 17.14 -5.35
N GLU A 50 5.43 17.49 -4.67
CA GLU A 50 6.61 16.64 -4.52
C GLU A 50 6.35 15.52 -3.50
N LYS A 51 5.58 15.84 -2.43
CA LYS A 51 5.28 14.93 -1.32
C LYS A 51 4.10 13.99 -1.54
N ILE A 52 3.30 14.19 -2.59
CA ILE A 52 2.12 13.35 -2.86
C ILE A 52 2.50 11.90 -3.16
N GLY A 53 3.63 11.66 -3.82
CA GLY A 53 4.13 10.31 -4.07
C GLY A 53 4.42 9.55 -2.77
N GLU A 54 5.12 10.20 -1.85
CA GLU A 54 5.43 9.66 -0.52
C GLU A 54 4.16 9.39 0.29
N ALA A 55 3.21 10.34 0.29
CA ALA A 55 1.93 10.17 0.97
C ALA A 55 1.11 9.01 0.38
N LEU A 56 0.99 8.91 -0.95
CA LEU A 56 0.26 7.81 -1.56
C LEU A 56 0.92 6.46 -1.32
N ARG A 57 2.26 6.40 -1.26
CA ARG A 57 3.00 5.20 -0.91
C ARG A 57 2.65 4.77 0.51
N ALA A 58 2.80 5.66 1.48
CA ALA A 58 2.45 5.39 2.86
C ALA A 58 0.98 4.97 3.00
N TYR A 59 0.05 5.57 2.25
CA TYR A 59 -1.34 5.13 2.26
C TYR A 59 -1.50 3.67 1.83
N ARG A 60 -0.85 3.28 0.72
CA ARG A 60 -0.94 1.95 0.10
C ARG A 60 -0.27 0.85 0.92
N THR A 61 0.83 1.17 1.61
CA THR A 61 1.61 0.18 2.37
C THR A 61 1.21 0.08 3.85
N THR A 62 0.33 0.95 4.34
CA THR A 62 -0.12 0.92 5.74
C THR A 62 -1.38 0.09 5.91
N HIS A 63 -1.36 -0.81 6.89
CA HIS A 63 -2.49 -1.64 7.28
C HIS A 63 -3.70 -0.79 7.70
N ARG A 64 -4.90 -1.17 7.25
CA ARG A 64 -6.16 -0.49 7.57
C ARG A 64 -7.01 -1.35 8.48
N THR A 65 -7.36 -0.83 9.65
CA THR A 65 -8.20 -1.52 10.64
C THR A 65 -9.58 -1.90 10.08
N ALA A 66 -10.14 -1.08 9.18
CA ALA A 66 -11.46 -1.36 8.59
C ALA A 66 -11.46 -2.59 7.66
N THR A 67 -10.37 -2.83 6.94
CA THR A 67 -10.25 -3.95 5.98
C THR A 67 -9.35 -5.07 6.46
N GLN A 68 -8.65 -4.89 7.59
CA GLN A 68 -7.63 -5.80 8.12
C GLN A 68 -6.57 -6.19 7.06
N ALA A 69 -6.27 -5.24 6.16
CA ALA A 69 -5.36 -5.44 5.03
C ALA A 69 -4.71 -4.11 4.62
N THR A 70 -3.63 -4.17 3.83
CA THR A 70 -3.08 -2.99 3.18
C THR A 70 -3.83 -2.72 1.87
N PRO A 71 -4.04 -1.45 1.45
CA PRO A 71 -4.66 -1.18 0.17
C PRO A 71 -3.88 -1.76 -1.02
N TYR A 72 -2.56 -1.93 -0.89
CA TYR A 72 -1.75 -2.60 -1.90
C TYR A 72 -2.12 -4.08 -2.04
N SER A 73 -2.24 -4.82 -0.93
CA SER A 73 -2.61 -6.25 -0.99
C SER A 73 -4.01 -6.49 -1.51
N LEU A 74 -4.95 -5.57 -1.29
CA LEU A 74 -6.28 -5.66 -1.88
C LEU A 74 -6.30 -5.51 -3.41
N VAL A 75 -5.34 -4.77 -3.99
CA VAL A 75 -5.27 -4.54 -5.44
C VAL A 75 -4.48 -5.63 -6.15
N TYR A 76 -3.35 -6.04 -5.59
CA TYR A 76 -2.41 -6.96 -6.23
C TYR A 76 -2.49 -8.39 -5.70
N GLY A 77 -3.29 -8.64 -4.65
CA GLY A 77 -3.40 -9.95 -4.00
C GLY A 77 -2.18 -10.34 -3.17
N VAL A 78 -1.17 -9.47 -3.06
CA VAL A 78 0.09 -9.74 -2.34
C VAL A 78 0.51 -8.51 -1.53
N GLU A 79 1.15 -8.74 -0.38
CA GLU A 79 1.72 -7.64 0.39
C GLU A 79 2.85 -6.94 -0.38
N VAL A 80 2.98 -5.64 -0.15
CA VAL A 80 4.01 -4.85 -0.81
C VAL A 80 5.38 -5.32 -0.35
N VAL A 81 6.27 -5.54 -1.31
CA VAL A 81 7.69 -5.72 -1.02
C VAL A 81 8.25 -4.36 -0.60
N LEU A 82 8.66 -4.23 0.66
CA LEU A 82 9.19 -2.97 1.17
C LEU A 82 10.59 -2.71 0.60
N PRO A 83 11.03 -1.44 0.45
CA PRO A 83 12.42 -1.13 0.05
C PRO A 83 13.45 -1.85 0.91
N LEU A 84 13.16 -1.92 2.22
CA LEU A 84 14.02 -2.57 3.20
C LEU A 84 14.21 -4.06 2.88
N GLU A 85 13.14 -4.73 2.47
CA GLU A 85 13.21 -6.14 2.08
C GLU A 85 14.12 -6.32 0.87
N ASN A 86 14.10 -5.36 -0.06
CA ASN A 86 14.94 -5.36 -1.26
C ASN A 86 16.40 -5.09 -0.93
N GLN A 87 16.66 -4.19 0.03
CA GLN A 87 18.00 -3.90 0.52
C GLN A 87 18.63 -5.07 1.28
N ILE A 88 17.84 -5.85 2.03
CA ILE A 88 18.32 -6.97 2.87
C ILE A 88 18.21 -8.32 2.15
N GLN A 89 17.81 -8.33 0.87
CA GLN A 89 17.51 -9.53 0.10
C GLN A 89 16.62 -10.51 0.90
N SER A 90 15.48 -9.97 1.34
CA SER A 90 14.51 -10.69 2.13
C SER A 90 14.13 -12.00 1.48
N LEU A 91 13.61 -12.88 2.31
CA LEU A 91 13.19 -14.17 1.89
C LEU A 91 12.08 -14.18 0.84
N ARG A 92 11.18 -13.20 0.87
CA ARG A 92 10.20 -13.01 -0.20
C ARG A 92 10.85 -12.65 -1.54
N ILE A 93 11.88 -11.80 -1.49
CA ILE A 93 12.56 -11.28 -2.69
C ILE A 93 13.51 -12.31 -3.26
N ALA A 94 14.25 -12.99 -2.42
CA ALA A 94 15.16 -14.01 -2.89
C ALA A 94 14.41 -15.18 -3.54
N ILE A 95 13.21 -15.54 -3.05
CA ILE A 95 12.28 -16.44 -3.75
C ILE A 95 11.93 -15.89 -5.14
N GLN A 96 11.59 -14.60 -5.21
CA GLN A 96 11.27 -13.94 -6.47
C GLN A 96 12.47 -13.96 -7.45
N GLU A 97 13.68 -13.82 -6.93
CA GLU A 97 14.94 -13.76 -7.68
C GLU A 97 15.54 -15.14 -7.98
N GLY A 98 14.88 -16.22 -7.56
CA GLY A 98 15.17 -17.57 -8.00
C GLY A 98 16.29 -18.28 -7.25
N LEU A 99 16.58 -17.88 -6.01
CA LEU A 99 17.40 -18.56 -4.99
C LEU A 99 18.45 -19.54 -5.52
N THR A 100 19.73 -19.33 -5.29
CA THR A 100 20.37 -19.54 -3.99
C THR A 100 21.07 -18.24 -3.56
N VAL A 101 21.60 -18.12 -2.36
CA VAL A 101 23.02 -17.79 -2.32
C VAL A 101 24.01 -18.98 -2.17
N GLU A 102 23.66 -20.28 -2.27
CA GLU A 102 23.42 -21.42 -1.32
C GLU A 102 22.56 -21.16 -0.10
N ASP A 103 22.22 -19.91 -0.02
CA ASP A 103 22.30 -19.15 1.21
C ASP A 103 21.22 -18.08 1.20
N ASN A 104 20.45 -18.05 0.11
CA ASN A 104 19.01 -18.12 0.08
C ASN A 104 18.52 -19.16 1.11
N ALA A 105 19.31 -20.22 1.11
CA ALA A 105 19.08 -21.46 1.77
C ALA A 105 19.91 -21.54 3.03
N HIS A 106 19.49 -22.46 3.86
CA HIS A 106 19.37 -22.14 5.26
C HIS A 106 18.56 -20.88 5.61
N LEU A 107 18.47 -19.82 4.77
CA LEU A 107 17.48 -18.78 5.00
C LEU A 107 16.12 -19.39 4.85
N ARG A 108 15.25 -18.81 5.64
CA ARG A 108 14.06 -19.44 6.13
C ARG A 108 14.32 -20.53 7.12
N LEU A 109 15.30 -21.41 6.95
CA LEU A 109 15.50 -22.58 7.80
C LEU A 109 15.71 -22.24 9.28
N GLU A 110 15.98 -20.99 9.53
CA GLU A 110 16.06 -20.38 10.85
C GLU A 110 14.88 -19.41 11.12
N GLU A 111 14.31 -18.77 10.08
CA GLU A 111 12.94 -18.19 10.11
C GLU A 111 11.90 -19.26 10.54
N LEU A 112 12.31 -20.53 10.46
CA LEU A 112 11.65 -21.81 10.67
C LEU A 112 11.86 -22.40 12.06
N GLU A 113 12.92 -22.06 12.79
CA GLU A 113 12.83 -22.23 14.25
C GLU A 113 12.02 -21.06 14.82
N ALA A 114 12.09 -19.91 14.14
CA ALA A 114 11.28 -18.74 14.44
C ALA A 114 9.79 -19.11 14.50
N PHE A 115 9.11 -18.55 15.48
CA PHE A 115 7.73 -18.81 15.86
C PHE A 115 7.44 -20.09 16.65
N ASP A 116 8.23 -21.16 16.53
CA ASP A 116 8.03 -22.35 17.38
C ASP A 116 8.15 -22.03 18.87
N GLU A 117 8.94 -21.01 19.19
CA GLU A 117 9.12 -20.51 20.56
C GLU A 117 8.08 -19.45 20.97
N LYS A 118 7.71 -18.55 20.05
CA LYS A 118 6.67 -17.50 20.28
C LYS A 118 5.29 -18.06 20.66
N ARG A 119 5.09 -19.38 20.52
CA ARG A 119 3.86 -20.13 20.83
C ARG A 119 3.99 -20.99 22.08
N LEU A 120 5.20 -21.24 22.54
CA LEU A 120 5.46 -21.85 23.84
C LEU A 120 5.19 -20.84 24.97
N GLU A 121 5.57 -19.57 24.78
CA GLU A 121 5.53 -18.51 25.81
C GLU A 121 4.26 -17.66 25.82
N ALA A 122 3.33 -17.89 24.89
CA ALA A 122 1.99 -17.32 25.00
C ALA A 122 1.10 -18.09 25.99
N GLN A 123 1.60 -19.21 26.53
CA GLN A 123 1.16 -19.82 27.80
C GLN A 123 1.62 -18.97 28.98
#